data_AF-A0A3L7RML1-F1
#
_entry.id   AF-A0A3L7RML1-F1
#
_cell.length_a   1.000
_cell.length_b   1.000
_cell.length_c   1.000
_cell.angle_alpha   90.00
_cell.angle_beta   90.00
_cell.angle_gamma   90.00
#
_symmetry.space_group_name_H-M   'P 1'
#
loop_
_entity.id
_entity.type
_entity.pdbx_description
1 polymer ?
#
loop_
_entity_poly.entity_id
_entity_poly.type
_entity_poly.pdbx_seq_one_letter_code
_entity_poly.pdbx_strand_id
1 'polypeptide(L)'
;MENQVPPARVNPQRIAKKTEDKAMYDTREKAIRDQQWILNAARREGLEIGREEGEIKLIQTLQEILGGPVLDAAVFHGRSLEQLRAMTEELRKKIQRQT
;
A
#
# COMPACT_ATOMS: atom_id res chain seq x y z
N MET A 1 -55.20 36.58 -23.29
CA MET A 1 -53.79 36.70 -23.71
C MET A 1 -52.97 35.82 -22.79
N GLU A 2 -52.58 34.62 -23.24
CA GLU A 2 -51.58 33.81 -22.56
C GLU A 2 -50.48 33.49 -23.57
N ASN A 3 -49.31 34.10 -23.36
CA ASN A 3 -48.12 33.83 -24.15
C ASN A 3 -47.52 32.49 -23.71
N GLN A 4 -47.84 31.42 -24.45
CA GLN A 4 -47.17 30.13 -24.30
C GLN A 4 -45.77 30.23 -24.91
N VAL A 5 -44.75 30.32 -24.04
CA VAL A 5 -43.34 30.22 -24.44
C VAL A 5 -43.11 28.80 -24.99
N PRO A 6 -42.65 28.63 -26.23
CA PRO A 6 -42.46 27.29 -26.80
C PRO A 6 -41.35 26.55 -26.02
N PRO A 7 -41.51 25.24 -25.76
CA PRO A 7 -40.51 24.48 -25.02
C PRO A 7 -39.20 24.46 -25.81
N ALA A 8 -38.09 24.76 -25.14
CA ALA A 8 -36.75 24.73 -25.72
C ALA A 8 -36.51 23.37 -26.38
N ARG A 9 -36.37 23.34 -27.71
CA ARG A 9 -36.07 22.12 -28.47
C ARG A 9 -34.68 21.61 -28.06
N VAL A 10 -34.64 20.64 -27.16
CA VAL A 10 -33.40 19.96 -26.78
C VAL A 10 -32.97 19.07 -27.96
N ASN A 11 -31.80 19.33 -28.56
CA ASN A 11 -31.30 18.55 -29.68
C ASN A 11 -30.76 17.19 -29.16
N PRO A 12 -31.41 16.04 -29.47
CA PRO A 12 -31.04 14.73 -28.92
C PRO A 12 -29.60 14.32 -29.27
N GLN A 13 -29.09 14.74 -30.43
CA GLN A 13 -27.72 14.42 -30.87
C GLN A 13 -26.66 15.11 -29.98
N ARG A 14 -26.94 16.33 -29.52
CA ARG A 14 -26.05 17.05 -28.59
C ARG A 14 -26.05 16.43 -27.19
N ILE A 15 -27.20 15.92 -26.74
CA ILE A 15 -27.30 15.21 -25.45
C ILE A 15 -26.53 13.89 -25.52
N ALA A 16 -26.76 13.08 -26.56
CA ALA A 16 -26.08 11.80 -26.76
C ALA A 16 -24.55 11.96 -26.80
N LYS A 17 -24.04 12.93 -27.58
CA LYS A 17 -22.60 13.23 -27.64
C LYS A 17 -22.02 13.63 -26.27
N LYS A 18 -22.73 14.46 -25.49
CA LYS A 18 -22.27 14.89 -24.16
C LYS A 18 -22.29 13.73 -23.15
N THR A 19 -23.29 12.86 -23.24
CA THR A 19 -23.40 11.66 -22.39
C THR A 19 -22.30 10.65 -22.73
N GLU A 20 -22.01 10.45 -24.02
CA GLU A 20 -20.93 9.58 -24.48
C GLU A 20 -19.56 10.12 -24.04
N ASP A 21 -19.30 11.42 -24.23
CA ASP A 21 -18.06 12.07 -23.79
C ASP A 21 -17.87 11.97 -22.26
N LYS A 22 -18.95 12.17 -21.49
CA LYS A 22 -18.95 11.98 -20.03
C LYS A 22 -18.69 10.52 -19.65
N ALA A 23 -19.32 9.55 -20.32
CA ALA A 23 -19.08 8.13 -20.05
C ALA A 23 -17.64 7.73 -20.35
N MET A 24 -17.04 8.26 -21.43
CA MET A 24 -15.63 8.06 -21.74
C MET A 24 -14.71 8.68 -20.67
N TYR A 25 -15.00 9.90 -20.23
CA TYR A 25 -14.24 10.57 -19.17
C TYR A 25 -14.33 9.81 -17.82
N ASP A 26 -15.55 9.43 -17.42
CA ASP A 26 -15.81 8.67 -16.19
C ASP A 26 -15.08 7.30 -16.22
N THR A 27 -15.06 6.64 -17.39
CA THR A 27 -14.33 5.38 -17.58
C THR A 27 -12.83 5.56 -17.45
N ARG A 28 -12.27 6.62 -18.06
CA ARG A 28 -10.85 6.95 -17.94
C ARG A 28 -10.47 7.29 -16.50
N GLU A 29 -11.28 8.10 -15.83
CA GLU A 29 -11.06 8.49 -14.43
C GLU A 29 -11.10 7.27 -13.51
N LYS A 30 -12.05 6.34 -13.73
CA LYS A 30 -12.10 5.07 -13.00
C LYS A 30 -10.83 4.24 -13.22
N ALA A 31 -10.38 4.08 -14.47
CA ALA A 31 -9.17 3.33 -14.77
C ALA A 31 -7.92 3.94 -14.10
N ILE A 32 -7.80 5.27 -14.09
CA ILE A 32 -6.71 5.97 -13.40
C ILE A 32 -6.78 5.72 -11.88
N ARG A 33 -7.96 5.80 -11.28
CA ARG A 33 -8.13 5.51 -9.84
C ARG A 33 -7.78 4.07 -9.50
N ASP A 34 -8.24 3.11 -10.31
CA ASP A 34 -7.94 1.70 -10.12
C ASP A 34 -6.43 1.44 -10.22
N GLN A 35 -5.76 2.01 -11.21
CA GLN A 35 -4.29 1.95 -11.34
C GLN A 35 -3.59 2.57 -10.12
N GLN A 36 -4.02 3.76 -9.69
CA GLN A 36 -3.44 4.42 -8.53
C GLN A 36 -3.65 3.60 -7.25
N TRP A 37 -4.81 2.96 -7.11
CA TRP A 37 -5.11 2.08 -5.99
C TRP A 37 -4.17 0.88 -5.96
N ILE A 38 -3.96 0.20 -7.09
CA ILE A 38 -3.02 -0.94 -7.20
C ILE A 38 -1.59 -0.50 -6.84
N LEU A 39 -1.12 0.62 -7.39
CA LEU A 39 0.23 1.13 -7.10
C LEU A 39 0.41 1.47 -5.62
N ASN A 40 -0.60 2.10 -5.01
CA ASN A 40 -0.56 2.44 -3.58
C ASN A 40 -0.60 1.19 -2.70
N ALA A 41 -1.37 0.17 -3.08
CA ALA A 41 -1.41 -1.11 -2.38
C ALA A 41 -0.04 -1.80 -2.43
N ALA A 42 0.54 -1.96 -3.63
CA ALA A 42 1.86 -2.56 -3.82
C ALA A 42 2.96 -1.79 -3.07
N ARG A 43 2.91 -0.46 -3.06
CA ARG A 43 3.87 0.36 -2.29
C ARG A 43 3.75 0.13 -0.79
N ARG A 44 2.53 0.02 -0.26
CA ARG A 44 2.29 -0.22 1.17
C ARG A 44 2.80 -1.61 1.58
N GLU A 45 2.45 -2.63 0.80
CA GLU A 45 2.91 -4.00 1.01
C GLU A 45 4.44 -4.09 0.97
N GLY A 46 5.08 -3.49 -0.03
CA GLY A 46 6.55 -3.47 -0.12
C GLY A 46 7.22 -2.74 1.05
N LEU A 47 6.60 -1.69 1.58
CA LEU A 47 7.12 -1.00 2.77
C LEU A 47 7.00 -1.86 4.04
N GLU A 48 5.93 -2.63 4.17
CA GLU A 48 5.71 -3.53 5.30
C GLU A 48 6.71 -4.69 5.26
N ILE A 49 6.81 -5.38 4.11
CA ILE A 49 7.78 -6.45 3.88
C ILE A 49 9.21 -5.94 4.13
N GLY A 50 9.56 -4.77 3.58
CA GLY A 50 10.90 -4.19 3.77
C GLY A 50 11.24 -3.86 5.22
N ARG A 51 10.24 -3.50 6.04
CA ARG A 51 10.45 -3.30 7.49
C ARG A 51 10.69 -4.63 8.21
N GLU A 52 9.93 -5.66 7.85
CA GLU A 52 10.12 -7.00 8.42
C GLU A 52 11.47 -7.59 8.04
N GLU A 53 11.86 -7.54 6.78
CA GLU A 53 13.19 -7.99 6.32
C GLU A 53 14.33 -7.21 7.00
N GLY A 54 14.14 -5.90 7.19
CA GLY A 54 15.11 -5.06 7.90
C GLY A 54 15.30 -5.48 9.36
N GLU A 55 14.22 -5.75 10.09
CA GLU A 55 14.28 -6.26 11.46
C GLU A 55 14.91 -7.67 11.52
N ILE A 56 14.59 -8.56 10.57
CA ILE A 56 15.19 -9.90 10.49
C ILE A 56 16.71 -9.80 10.34
N LYS A 57 17.20 -8.98 9.40
CA LYS A 57 18.64 -8.77 9.22
C LYS A 57 19.29 -8.21 10.48
N LEU A 58 18.63 -7.26 11.14
CA LEU A 58 19.12 -6.70 12.41
C LEU A 58 19.23 -7.79 13.49
N ILE A 59 18.22 -8.64 13.64
CA ILE A 59 18.25 -9.79 14.57
C ILE A 59 19.45 -10.68 14.26
N GLN A 60 19.63 -11.06 12.99
CA GLN A 60 20.75 -11.92 12.56
C GLN A 60 22.10 -11.29 12.91
N THR A 61 22.30 -10.02 12.59
CA THR A 61 23.54 -9.30 12.95
C THR A 61 23.76 -9.24 14.47
N LEU A 62 22.71 -9.03 15.26
CA LEU A 62 22.83 -9.06 16.72
C LEU A 62 23.17 -10.46 17.26
N GLN A 63 22.65 -11.52 16.63
CA GLN A 63 23.02 -12.90 16.96
C GLN A 63 24.49 -13.18 16.65
N GLU A 64 25.00 -12.69 15.51
CA GLU A 64 26.42 -12.77 15.13
C GLU A 64 27.32 -12.07 16.17
N ILE A 65 26.95 -10.86 16.58
CA ILE A 65 27.70 -10.08 17.59
C ILE A 65 27.77 -10.83 18.92
N LEU A 66 26.67 -11.47 19.32
CA LEU A 66 26.61 -12.30 20.53
C LEU A 66 27.34 -13.65 20.40
N GLY A 67 27.87 -13.98 19.22
CA GLY A 67 28.52 -15.27 18.93
C GLY A 67 27.57 -16.46 18.94
N GLY A 68 26.27 -16.24 18.76
CA GLY A 68 25.25 -17.28 18.70
C GLY A 68 25.01 -17.82 17.28
N PRO A 69 24.25 -18.92 17.12
CA PRO A 69 23.84 -19.39 15.81
C PRO A 69 22.89 -18.38 15.16
N VAL A 70 23.22 -17.98 13.93
CA VAL A 70 22.36 -17.11 13.11
C VAL A 70 21.18 -17.94 12.60
N LEU A 71 19.97 -17.50 12.93
CA LEU A 71 18.76 -18.14 12.45
C LEU A 71 18.50 -17.75 10.99
N ASP A 72 18.06 -18.70 10.18
CA ASP A 72 17.68 -18.44 8.80
C ASP A 72 16.46 -17.50 8.71
N ALA A 73 16.41 -16.68 7.67
CA ALA A 73 15.31 -15.73 7.44
C ALA A 73 13.94 -16.44 7.38
N ALA A 74 13.89 -17.68 6.88
CA ALA A 74 12.66 -18.48 6.81
C ALA A 74 12.05 -18.76 8.19
N VAL A 75 12.84 -18.80 9.26
CA VAL A 75 12.35 -19.05 10.63
C VAL A 75 11.53 -17.88 11.17
N PHE A 76 11.70 -16.70 10.57
CA PHE A 76 10.99 -15.48 10.93
C PHE A 76 9.75 -15.24 10.05
N HIS A 77 9.55 -16.07 9.02
CA HIS A 77 8.41 -15.93 8.12
C HIS A 77 7.09 -16.12 8.89
N GLY A 78 6.14 -15.18 8.72
CA GLY A 78 4.86 -15.20 9.44
C GLY A 78 4.88 -14.62 10.85
N ARG A 79 6.02 -14.12 11.35
CA ARG A 79 6.06 -13.30 12.57
C ARG A 79 5.68 -11.87 12.25
N SER A 80 4.96 -11.21 13.17
CA SER A 80 4.67 -9.79 13.01
C SER A 80 5.90 -8.92 13.28
N LEU A 81 5.94 -7.73 12.69
CA LEU A 81 6.98 -6.73 12.93
C LEU A 81 7.20 -6.43 14.43
N GLU A 82 6.14 -6.43 15.24
CA GLU A 82 6.23 -6.21 16.69
C GLU A 82 6.95 -7.36 17.40
N GLN A 83 6.70 -8.60 16.98
CA GLN A 83 7.41 -9.77 17.52
C GLN A 83 8.90 -9.72 17.17
N LEU A 84 9.24 -9.32 15.94
CA LEU A 84 10.63 -9.16 15.50
C LEU A 84 11.33 -8.08 16.33
N ARG A 85 10.70 -6.91 16.52
CA ARG A 85 11.23 -5.83 17.36
C ARG A 85 11.43 -6.25 18.81
N ALA A 86 10.50 -7.01 19.38
CA ALA A 86 10.65 -7.54 20.73
C ALA A 86 11.90 -8.44 20.84
N MET A 87 12.17 -9.28 19.83
CA MET A 87 13.39 -10.09 19.77
C MET A 87 14.64 -9.24 19.64
N THR A 88 14.63 -8.22 18.76
CA THR A 88 15.71 -7.25 18.61
C THR A 88 16.06 -6.60 19.95
N GLU A 89 15.07 -6.15 20.71
CA GLU A 89 15.28 -5.52 22.02
C GLU A 89 15.84 -6.49 23.06
N GLU A 90 15.39 -7.74 23.07
CA GLU A 90 15.96 -8.75 23.95
C GLU A 90 17.43 -9.07 23.60
N LEU A 91 17.78 -9.11 22.31
CA LEU A 91 19.17 -9.29 21.89
C LEU A 91 20.04 -8.08 22.27
N ARG A 92 19.54 -6.85 22.05
CA ARG A 92 20.24 -5.63 22.48
C ARG A 92 20.51 -5.59 23.98
N LYS A 93 19.51 -5.94 24.80
CA LYS A 93 19.68 -6.03 26.27
C LYS A 93 20.73 -7.07 26.65
N LYS A 94 20.79 -8.21 25.96
CA LYS A 94 21.82 -9.22 26.20
C LYS A 94 23.21 -8.68 25.92
N ILE A 95 23.40 -7.99 24.79
CA ILE A 95 24.68 -7.35 24.46
C ILE A 95 25.07 -6.34 25.55
N GLN A 96 24.15 -5.47 25.95
CA GLN A 96 24.41 -4.48 27.00
C GLN A 96 24.76 -5.08 28.37
N ARG A 97 24.28 -6.28 28.68
CA ARG A 97 24.63 -6.99 29.94
C ARG A 97 25.99 -7.68 29.88
N GLN A 98 26.54 -7.87 28.69
CA GLN A 98 27.83 -8.53 28.47
C GLN A 98 29.00 -7.54 28.32
N THR A 99 28.71 -6.25 28.13
CA THR A 99 29.67 -5.14 28.13
C THR A 99 29.79 -4.53 29.52
#